data_AF-A0A6G1FGC3-F1
#
_entry.id   AF-A0A6G1FGC3-F1
#
_cell.length_a   1.000
_cell.length_b   1.000
_cell.length_c   1.000
_cell.angle_alpha   90.00
_cell.angle_beta   90.00
_cell.angle_gamma   90.00
#
_symmetry.space_group_name_H-M   'P 1'
#
loop_
_entity.id
_entity.type
_entity.pdbx_description
1 polymer ?
#
loop_
_entity_poly.entity_id
_entity_poly.type
_entity_poly.pdbx_seq_one_letter_code
_entity_poly.pdbx_strand_id
1 'polypeptide(L)'
;MANLCKLHGWKVRETPRRVFDAVLFSNELDILDIRWHELSPYVSEFVLLESNSTFTGIKKDLHFKENRQRFEFAESRLTYGMIGGRFVKGENPFVEESYQRVALDQLIKIAGITDDDLLIMSDVDEIPSGHTINLLRWCDDIPEVLHLQLRNYLYSFEFFLDDKSWRASIHRYRTGKTRLFLWDVRFSQIDKHAVAAS
;
A
#
# COMPACT_ATOMS: atom_id res chain seq x y z
N MET A 1 20.10 -4.15 14.24
CA MET A 1 18.67 -4.14 14.59
C MET A 1 18.43 -3.83 16.07
N ALA A 2 19.10 -4.51 17.01
CA ALA A 2 18.89 -4.29 18.45
C ALA A 2 19.02 -2.82 18.92
N ASN A 3 20.04 -2.11 18.45
CA ASN A 3 20.22 -0.69 18.78
C ASN A 3 19.09 0.20 18.22
N LEU A 4 18.56 -0.13 17.04
CA LEU A 4 17.50 0.65 16.40
C LEU A 4 16.16 0.47 17.13
N CYS A 5 15.75 -0.77 17.46
CA CYS A 5 14.54 -0.99 18.25
C CYS A 5 14.66 -0.28 19.62
N LYS A 6 15.82 -0.40 20.29
CA LYS A 6 16.05 0.25 21.58
C LYS A 6 15.96 1.77 21.52
N LEU A 7 16.42 2.41 20.43
CA LEU A 7 16.29 3.85 20.20
C LEU A 7 14.84 4.34 20.25
N HIS A 8 13.90 3.49 19.81
CA HIS A 8 12.46 3.76 19.84
C HIS A 8 11.75 3.24 21.09
N GLY A 9 12.49 2.66 22.05
CA GLY A 9 11.90 2.00 23.23
C GLY A 9 11.20 0.66 22.90
N TRP A 10 11.46 0.09 21.73
CA TRP A 10 10.90 -1.17 21.26
C TRP A 10 11.78 -2.36 21.59
N LYS A 11 11.14 -3.52 21.76
CA LYS A 11 11.86 -4.79 21.95
C LYS A 11 12.29 -5.37 20.61
N VAL A 12 13.28 -6.25 20.63
CA VAL A 12 13.73 -6.98 19.44
C VAL A 12 13.01 -8.31 19.39
N ARG A 13 12.55 -8.73 18.21
CA ARG A 13 11.95 -10.04 17.99
C ARG A 13 12.99 -11.08 17.66
N GLU A 14 12.69 -12.33 17.98
CA GLU A 14 13.49 -13.49 17.57
C GLU A 14 13.34 -13.79 16.08
N THR A 15 12.14 -13.59 15.54
CA THR A 15 11.82 -13.75 14.12
C THR A 15 11.12 -12.50 13.57
N PRO A 16 11.38 -12.13 12.30
CA PRO A 16 10.71 -10.99 11.70
C PRO A 16 9.24 -11.32 11.44
N ARG A 17 8.36 -10.31 11.56
CA ARG A 17 6.99 -10.40 11.05
C ARG A 17 6.97 -10.62 9.55
N ARG A 18 5.93 -11.29 9.05
CA ARG A 18 5.62 -11.27 7.62
C ARG A 18 5.12 -9.88 7.25
N VAL A 19 5.42 -9.47 6.03
CA VAL A 19 5.01 -8.16 5.50
C VAL A 19 4.22 -8.38 4.23
N PHE A 20 3.05 -7.77 4.17
CA PHE A 20 2.15 -7.76 3.03
C PHE A 20 2.15 -6.38 2.41
N ASP A 21 2.47 -6.30 1.12
CA ASP A 21 2.38 -5.06 0.34
C ASP A 21 1.12 -5.12 -0.52
N ALA A 22 0.09 -4.35 -0.15
CA ALA A 22 -1.21 -4.40 -0.81
C ALA A 22 -1.50 -3.10 -1.57
N VAL A 23 -1.63 -3.19 -2.90
CA VAL A 23 -1.80 -2.02 -3.77
C VAL A 23 -2.99 -2.18 -4.72
N LEU A 24 -3.68 -1.07 -4.96
CA LEU A 24 -4.58 -0.89 -6.10
C LEU A 24 -3.75 -0.43 -7.29
N PHE A 25 -3.80 -1.15 -8.40
CA PHE A 25 -3.01 -0.85 -9.57
C PHE A 25 -3.85 -0.29 -10.73
N SER A 26 -3.35 0.80 -11.34
CA SER A 26 -3.98 1.43 -12.50
C SER A 26 -3.15 1.23 -13.76
N ASN A 27 -2.04 1.96 -13.93
CA ASN A 27 -1.23 1.97 -15.15
C ASN A 27 0.27 2.24 -14.91
N GLU A 28 0.69 2.40 -13.65
CA GLU A 28 2.00 2.90 -13.25
C GLU A 28 3.07 1.79 -13.21
N LEU A 29 3.27 1.09 -14.33
CA LEU A 29 4.15 -0.09 -14.41
C LEU A 29 5.57 0.18 -13.90
N ASP A 30 6.18 1.30 -14.30
CA ASP A 30 7.56 1.63 -13.94
C ASP A 30 7.68 1.96 -12.43
N ILE A 31 6.67 2.61 -11.86
CA ILE A 31 6.62 2.92 -10.43
C ILE A 31 6.41 1.64 -9.61
N LEU A 32 5.54 0.74 -10.06
CA LEU A 32 5.36 -0.56 -9.45
C LEU A 32 6.66 -1.37 -9.47
N ASP A 33 7.39 -1.33 -10.58
CA ASP A 33 8.67 -2.02 -10.72
C ASP A 33 9.72 -1.51 -9.73
N ILE A 34 9.86 -0.18 -9.60
CA ILE A 34 10.73 0.46 -8.59
C ILE A 34 10.30 0.04 -7.18
N ARG A 35 8.99 0.13 -6.87
CA ARG A 35 8.44 -0.24 -5.56
C ARG A 35 8.79 -1.68 -5.21
N TRP A 36 8.53 -2.62 -6.11
CA TRP A 36 8.73 -4.04 -5.83
C TRP A 36 10.20 -4.41 -5.75
N HIS A 37 11.09 -3.76 -6.50
CA HIS A 37 12.53 -3.94 -6.33
C HIS A 37 13.02 -3.44 -4.97
N GLU A 38 12.57 -2.26 -4.51
CA GLU A 38 12.91 -1.73 -3.18
C GLU A 38 12.40 -2.63 -2.04
N LEU A 39 11.17 -3.14 -2.18
CA LEU A 39 10.49 -3.87 -1.11
C LEU A 39 10.72 -5.39 -1.14
N SER A 40 11.18 -5.93 -2.27
CA SER A 40 11.42 -7.36 -2.50
C SER A 40 12.23 -8.05 -1.38
N PRO A 41 13.28 -7.47 -0.78
CA PRO A 41 14.00 -8.14 0.30
C PRO A 41 13.22 -8.26 1.63
N TYR A 42 12.12 -7.52 1.77
CA TYR A 42 11.42 -7.33 3.05
C TYR A 42 9.97 -7.81 3.03
N VAL A 43 9.35 -7.87 1.85
CA VAL A 43 7.96 -8.29 1.66
C VAL A 43 7.85 -9.80 1.52
N SER A 44 6.95 -10.37 2.30
CA SER A 44 6.62 -11.80 2.27
C SER A 44 5.61 -12.12 1.18
N GLU A 45 4.66 -11.22 0.91
CA GLU A 45 3.61 -11.40 -0.09
C GLU A 45 3.23 -10.05 -0.70
N PHE A 46 3.25 -9.96 -2.03
CA PHE A 46 2.70 -8.85 -2.78
C PHE A 46 1.24 -9.16 -3.11
N VAL A 47 0.36 -8.20 -2.83
CA VAL A 47 -1.07 -8.31 -3.11
C VAL A 47 -1.46 -7.18 -4.05
N LEU A 48 -1.80 -7.52 -5.29
CA LEU A 48 -2.10 -6.55 -6.33
C LEU A 48 -3.51 -6.75 -6.85
N LEU A 49 -4.36 -5.73 -6.69
CA LEU A 49 -5.69 -5.70 -7.30
C LEU A 49 -5.67 -4.75 -8.51
N GLU A 50 -6.10 -5.26 -9.65
CA GLU A 50 -6.25 -4.48 -10.87
C GLU A 50 -7.72 -4.39 -11.30
N SER A 51 -8.18 -3.18 -11.61
CA SER A 51 -9.51 -2.93 -12.16
C SER A 51 -9.47 -2.66 -13.66
N ASN A 52 -10.52 -3.06 -14.39
CA ASN A 52 -10.72 -2.64 -15.80
C ASN A 52 -11.42 -1.28 -15.94
N SER A 53 -11.47 -0.50 -14.85
CA SER A 53 -11.95 0.88 -14.81
C SER A 53 -10.97 1.78 -14.07
N THR A 54 -10.88 3.03 -14.50
CA THR A 54 -10.31 4.12 -13.70
C THR A 54 -11.22 4.43 -12.51
N PHE A 55 -10.73 5.17 -11.52
CA PHE A 55 -11.55 5.67 -10.40
C PHE A 55 -12.66 6.64 -10.86
N THR A 56 -12.53 7.24 -12.05
CA THR A 56 -13.56 8.09 -12.67
C THR A 56 -14.60 7.30 -13.49
N GLY A 57 -14.58 5.97 -13.44
CA GLY A 57 -15.54 5.11 -14.13
C GLY A 57 -15.27 4.94 -15.63
N ILE A 58 -14.06 5.25 -16.11
CA ILE A 58 -13.68 5.10 -17.52
C ILE A 58 -13.08 3.71 -17.71
N LYS A 59 -13.53 2.98 -18.73
CA LYS A 59 -12.96 1.68 -19.08
C LYS A 59 -11.48 1.82 -19.43
N LYS A 60 -10.64 0.96 -18.85
CA LYS A 60 -9.21 0.85 -19.14
C LYS A 60 -8.81 -0.60 -19.39
N ASP A 61 -7.69 -0.78 -20.06
CA ASP A 61 -7.08 -2.08 -20.25
C ASP A 61 -6.40 -2.56 -18.96
N LEU A 62 -6.10 -3.86 -18.90
CA LEU A 62 -5.46 -4.49 -17.75
C LEU A 62 -3.94 -4.47 -17.95
N HIS A 63 -3.34 -3.30 -17.75
CA HIS A 63 -1.93 -3.04 -17.98
C HIS A 63 -0.99 -4.00 -17.22
N PHE A 64 -1.28 -4.35 -15.96
CA PHE A 64 -0.46 -5.31 -15.22
C PHE A 64 -0.61 -6.70 -15.84
N LYS A 65 -1.83 -7.16 -16.10
CA LYS A 65 -2.07 -8.46 -16.75
C LYS A 65 -1.30 -8.61 -18.06
N GLU A 66 -1.31 -7.58 -18.89
CA GLU A 66 -0.64 -7.56 -20.20
C GLU A 66 0.89 -7.54 -20.08
N ASN A 67 1.42 -7.03 -18.98
CA ASN A 67 2.86 -6.87 -18.74
C ASN A 67 3.37 -7.74 -17.59
N ARG A 68 2.59 -8.75 -17.16
CA ARG A 68 2.85 -9.56 -15.97
C ARG A 68 4.21 -10.25 -16.00
N GLN A 69 4.67 -10.63 -17.20
CA GLN A 69 6.00 -11.23 -17.40
C GLN A 69 7.15 -10.33 -16.88
N ARG A 70 7.00 -9.01 -16.88
CA ARG A 70 8.01 -8.08 -16.35
C ARG A 70 8.27 -8.30 -14.85
N PHE A 71 7.29 -8.86 -14.14
CA PHE A 71 7.32 -9.05 -12.69
C PHE A 71 7.52 -10.52 -12.28
N GLU A 72 8.07 -11.36 -13.17
CA GLU A 72 8.32 -12.78 -12.91
C GLU A 72 9.12 -13.02 -11.62
N PHE A 73 10.01 -12.09 -11.26
CA PHE A 73 10.81 -12.13 -10.03
C PHE A 73 9.97 -12.10 -8.73
N ALA A 74 8.72 -11.63 -8.79
CA ALA A 74 7.81 -11.54 -7.66
C ALA A 74 6.72 -12.63 -7.66
N GLU A 75 6.58 -13.40 -8.75
CA GLU A 75 5.45 -14.31 -8.96
C GLU A 75 5.30 -15.39 -7.89
N SER A 76 6.40 -15.87 -7.31
CA SER A 76 6.37 -16.89 -6.26
C SER A 76 5.69 -16.43 -4.96
N ARG A 77 5.40 -15.13 -4.84
CA ARG A 77 4.83 -14.46 -3.66
C ARG A 77 3.88 -13.34 -4.08
N LEU A 78 3.16 -13.56 -5.18
CA LEU A 78 2.18 -12.63 -5.71
C LEU A 78 0.77 -13.21 -5.63
N THR A 79 -0.09 -12.54 -4.87
CA THR A 79 -1.53 -12.73 -4.92
C THR A 79 -2.14 -11.63 -5.80
N TYR A 80 -2.47 -11.99 -7.04
CA TYR A 80 -3.07 -11.09 -8.03
C TYR A 80 -4.58 -11.29 -8.14
N GLY A 81 -5.34 -10.19 -8.06
CA GLY A 81 -6.79 -10.16 -8.25
C GLY A 81 -7.20 -9.19 -9.35
N MET A 82 -8.29 -9.51 -10.05
CA MET A 82 -8.93 -8.62 -11.02
C MET A 82 -10.36 -8.32 -10.59
N ILE A 83 -10.81 -7.08 -10.79
CA ILE A 83 -12.18 -6.68 -10.57
C ILE A 83 -12.75 -5.85 -11.72
N GLY A 84 -14.05 -6.01 -11.97
CA GLY A 84 -14.77 -5.14 -12.89
C GLY A 84 -15.12 -3.82 -12.21
N GLY A 85 -14.88 -2.68 -12.87
CA GLY A 85 -15.37 -1.40 -12.36
C GLY A 85 -16.90 -1.31 -12.36
N ARG A 86 -17.45 -0.35 -11.62
CA ARG A 86 -18.89 -0.04 -11.65
C ARG A 86 -19.27 0.81 -12.86
N PHE A 87 -18.29 1.41 -13.53
CA PHE A 87 -18.45 2.23 -14.76
C PHE A 87 -19.45 3.39 -14.62
N VAL A 88 -19.58 3.96 -13.42
CA VAL A 88 -20.44 5.13 -13.15
C VAL A 88 -19.64 6.40 -13.40
N LYS A 89 -20.04 7.18 -14.42
CA LYS A 89 -19.38 8.45 -14.77
C LYS A 89 -19.95 9.62 -13.97
N GLY A 90 -19.11 10.58 -13.62
CA GLY A 90 -19.51 11.82 -12.94
C GLY A 90 -19.81 11.65 -11.45
N GLU A 91 -19.58 10.45 -10.89
CA GLU A 91 -19.60 10.22 -9.45
C GLU A 91 -18.25 10.59 -8.83
N ASN A 92 -18.26 10.80 -7.52
CA ASN A 92 -17.05 11.00 -6.74
C ASN A 92 -16.09 9.79 -6.90
N PRO A 93 -14.83 9.99 -7.35
CA PRO A 93 -13.87 8.92 -7.55
C PRO A 93 -13.63 8.03 -6.32
N PHE A 94 -13.76 8.59 -5.11
CA PHE A 94 -13.58 7.86 -3.85
C PHE A 94 -14.60 6.73 -3.65
N VAL A 95 -15.73 6.76 -4.35
CA VAL A 95 -16.73 5.68 -4.31
C VAL A 95 -16.22 4.45 -5.06
N GLU A 96 -15.67 4.67 -6.26
CA GLU A 96 -15.07 3.59 -7.06
C GLU A 96 -13.84 3.02 -6.37
N GLU A 97 -13.01 3.89 -5.79
CA GLU A 97 -11.87 3.49 -4.99
C GLU A 97 -12.29 2.67 -3.76
N SER A 98 -13.29 3.12 -3.00
CA SER A 98 -13.82 2.38 -1.85
C SER A 98 -14.31 0.99 -2.25
N TYR A 99 -14.98 0.88 -3.40
CA TYR A 99 -15.40 -0.40 -3.96
C TYR A 99 -14.21 -1.33 -4.24
N GLN A 100 -13.16 -0.80 -4.88
CA GLN A 100 -11.93 -1.56 -5.13
C GLN A 100 -11.19 -1.91 -3.82
N ARG A 101 -11.15 -1.03 -2.82
CA ARG A 101 -10.54 -1.31 -1.50
C ARG A 101 -11.27 -2.41 -0.73
N VAL A 102 -12.58 -2.55 -0.88
CA VAL A 102 -13.33 -3.69 -0.33
C VAL A 102 -12.89 -5.01 -0.96
N ALA A 103 -12.69 -5.02 -2.28
CA ALA A 103 -12.17 -6.20 -2.97
C ALA A 103 -10.72 -6.51 -2.60
N LEU A 104 -9.88 -5.49 -2.42
CA LEU A 104 -8.51 -5.65 -1.95
C LEU A 104 -8.47 -6.26 -0.53
N ASP A 105 -9.38 -5.85 0.37
CA ASP A 105 -9.52 -6.45 1.71
C ASP A 105 -9.82 -7.96 1.67
N GLN A 106 -10.64 -8.40 0.69
CA GLN A 106 -10.87 -9.82 0.46
C GLN A 106 -9.62 -10.51 -0.12
N LEU A 107 -8.93 -9.87 -1.06
CA LEU A 107 -7.74 -10.42 -1.70
C LEU A 107 -6.60 -10.64 -0.70
N ILE A 108 -6.39 -9.72 0.24
CA ILE A 108 -5.36 -9.87 1.29
C ILE A 108 -5.69 -11.05 2.23
N LYS A 109 -6.98 -11.31 2.51
CA LYS A 109 -7.39 -12.51 3.25
C LYS A 109 -7.10 -13.79 2.47
N ILE A 110 -7.33 -13.79 1.16
CA ILE A 110 -6.97 -14.90 0.27
C ILE A 110 -5.45 -15.12 0.24
N ALA A 111 -4.66 -14.04 0.30
CA ALA A 111 -3.21 -14.07 0.41
C ALA A 111 -2.70 -14.68 1.74
N GLY A 112 -3.60 -14.96 2.69
CA GLY A 112 -3.26 -15.64 3.94
C GLY A 112 -2.60 -14.71 4.97
N ILE A 113 -3.03 -13.45 5.02
CA ILE A 113 -2.66 -12.55 6.12
C ILE A 113 -3.23 -13.05 7.44
N THR A 114 -2.45 -12.92 8.51
CA THR A 114 -2.81 -13.35 9.85
C THR A 114 -2.50 -12.29 10.89
N ASP A 115 -3.01 -12.46 12.12
CA ASP A 115 -2.76 -11.54 13.22
C ASP A 115 -1.26 -11.36 13.48
N ASP A 116 -0.87 -10.13 13.82
CA ASP A 116 0.53 -9.69 14.03
C ASP A 116 1.37 -9.52 12.75
N ASP A 117 0.88 -9.90 11.57
CA ASP A 117 1.53 -9.56 10.30
C ASP A 117 1.51 -8.03 10.05
N LEU A 118 2.46 -7.53 9.27
CA LEU A 118 2.47 -6.12 8.86
C LEU A 118 1.79 -5.97 7.51
N LEU A 119 0.84 -5.05 7.42
CA LEU A 119 0.19 -4.65 6.19
C LEU A 119 0.62 -3.24 5.82
N ILE A 120 1.22 -3.07 4.65
CA ILE A 120 1.49 -1.76 4.05
C ILE A 120 0.21 -1.30 3.35
N MET A 121 -0.25 -0.12 3.73
CA MET A 121 -1.42 0.53 3.16
C MET A 121 -0.98 1.86 2.55
N SER A 122 -0.80 1.86 1.24
CA SER A 122 -0.35 3.02 0.49
C SER A 122 -0.77 2.88 -0.97
N ASP A 123 -0.68 3.97 -1.71
CA ASP A 123 -0.78 3.92 -3.17
C ASP A 123 0.56 3.44 -3.79
N VAL A 124 0.56 3.18 -5.10
CA VAL A 124 1.71 2.59 -5.82
C VAL A 124 2.94 3.51 -5.78
N ASP A 125 2.72 4.82 -5.93
CA ASP A 125 3.74 5.89 -5.90
C ASP A 125 4.23 6.24 -4.48
N GLU A 126 3.56 5.75 -3.45
CA GLU A 126 3.94 5.96 -2.06
C GLU A 126 4.89 4.86 -1.56
N ILE A 127 6.12 4.88 -2.06
CA ILE A 127 7.12 3.82 -1.84
C ILE A 127 7.79 3.97 -0.46
N PRO A 128 7.55 3.06 0.50
CA PRO A 128 8.25 3.07 1.78
C PRO A 128 9.72 2.70 1.62
N SER A 129 10.59 3.28 2.44
CA SER A 129 11.97 2.80 2.52
C SER A 129 12.03 1.38 3.07
N GLY A 130 12.75 0.50 2.37
CA GLY A 130 13.02 -0.87 2.79
C GLY A 130 13.72 -0.95 4.14
N HIS A 131 14.56 0.03 4.50
CA HIS A 131 15.17 0.10 5.83
C HIS A 131 14.12 0.25 6.93
N THR A 132 13.10 1.08 6.72
CA THR A 132 11.98 1.27 7.64
C THR A 132 11.15 0.00 7.76
N ILE A 133 10.83 -0.66 6.64
CA ILE A 133 10.11 -1.95 6.67
C ILE A 133 10.92 -3.00 7.45
N ASN A 134 12.23 -3.05 7.21
CA ASN A 134 13.12 -3.97 7.90
C ASN A 134 13.18 -3.68 9.41
N LEU A 135 13.16 -2.42 9.82
CA LEU A 135 13.07 -2.06 11.24
C LEU A 135 11.79 -2.61 11.86
N LEU A 136 10.65 -2.30 11.26
CA LEU A 136 9.33 -2.61 11.83
C LEU A 136 9.04 -4.10 11.90
N ARG A 137 9.50 -4.90 10.94
CA ARG A 137 9.32 -6.36 11.01
C ARG A 137 10.12 -7.00 12.15
N TRP A 138 11.23 -6.40 12.57
CA TRP A 138 12.11 -6.94 13.62
C TRP A 138 11.89 -6.34 15.01
N CYS A 139 11.19 -5.22 15.13
CA CYS A 139 10.89 -4.60 16.42
C CYS A 139 9.50 -4.98 16.92
N ASP A 140 9.36 -5.30 18.20
CA ASP A 140 8.07 -5.49 18.87
C ASP A 140 7.62 -4.24 19.61
N ASP A 141 6.40 -4.26 20.15
CA ASP A 141 5.79 -3.12 20.86
C ASP A 141 5.64 -1.86 19.98
N ILE A 142 5.71 -2.02 18.65
CA ILE A 142 5.37 -0.97 17.70
C ILE A 142 3.88 -0.61 17.82
N PRO A 143 3.50 0.66 17.56
CA PRO A 143 2.10 1.04 17.46
C PRO A 143 1.33 0.18 16.45
N GLU A 144 0.03 -0.01 16.71
CA GLU A 144 -0.82 -0.80 15.81
C GLU A 144 -1.00 -0.17 14.43
N VAL A 145 -0.96 1.17 14.38
CA VAL A 145 -0.97 1.96 13.14
C VAL A 145 0.18 2.94 13.22
N LEU A 146 1.04 2.93 12.20
CA LEU A 146 2.16 3.84 12.02
C LEU A 146 2.02 4.56 10.69
N HIS A 147 2.00 5.89 10.71
CA HIS A 147 2.05 6.69 9.49
C HIS A 147 3.51 6.91 9.09
N LEU A 148 3.77 6.82 7.79
CA LEU A 148 5.08 7.01 7.21
C LEU A 148 5.18 8.40 6.61
N GLN A 149 6.18 9.14 7.05
CA GLN A 149 6.56 10.40 6.41
C GLN A 149 7.34 10.08 5.13
N LEU A 150 6.78 10.46 3.99
CA LEU A 150 7.40 10.30 2.67
C LEU A 150 7.83 11.65 2.11
N ARG A 151 8.84 11.60 1.23
CA ARG A 151 9.25 12.74 0.40
C ARG A 151 8.32 12.83 -0.80
N ASN A 152 7.70 13.98 -0.99
CA ASN A 152 6.75 14.20 -2.06
C ASN A 152 7.45 14.80 -3.28
N TYR A 153 7.21 14.22 -4.45
CA TYR A 153 7.75 14.67 -5.72
C TYR A 153 6.61 14.83 -6.73
N LEU A 154 6.67 15.86 -7.56
CA LEU A 154 5.62 16.15 -8.54
C LEU A 154 6.12 15.86 -9.95
N TYR A 155 5.44 14.98 -10.69
CA TYR A 155 5.76 14.57 -12.08
C TYR A 155 7.08 13.81 -12.29
N SER A 156 8.14 14.12 -11.54
CA SER A 156 9.46 13.49 -11.62
C SER A 156 10.18 13.57 -10.27
N PHE A 157 11.09 12.63 -9.99
CA PHE A 157 11.96 12.64 -8.80
C PHE A 157 12.90 13.86 -8.73
N GLU A 158 13.00 14.65 -9.80
CA GLU A 158 13.75 15.91 -9.81
C GLU A 158 12.99 17.06 -9.13
N PHE A 159 11.66 17.02 -9.12
CA PHE A 159 10.81 18.10 -8.63
C PHE A 159 10.31 17.79 -7.22
N PHE A 160 11.22 17.92 -6.25
CA PHE A 160 10.88 17.83 -4.84
C PHE A 160 9.89 18.93 -4.43
N LEU A 161 8.81 18.53 -3.74
CA LEU A 161 7.79 19.45 -3.24
C LEU A 161 7.97 19.71 -1.75
N ASP A 162 7.86 18.67 -0.92
CA ASP A 162 8.01 18.73 0.53
C ASP A 162 8.18 17.33 1.15
N ASP A 163 8.34 17.29 2.47
CA ASP A 163 8.36 16.06 3.28
C ASP A 163 7.06 15.89 4.09
N LYS A 164 5.92 16.36 3.58
CA LYS A 164 4.66 16.43 4.35
C LYS A 164 3.65 15.35 3.96
N SER A 165 4.05 14.33 3.21
CA SER A 165 3.15 13.20 2.93
C SER A 165 3.18 12.20 4.08
N TRP A 166 2.04 12.02 4.75
CA TRP A 166 1.84 11.07 5.85
C TRP A 166 0.76 10.02 5.55
N ARG A 167 0.38 9.91 4.27
CA ARG A 167 -0.73 9.09 3.77
C ARG A 167 -0.46 7.60 3.96
N ALA A 168 0.68 7.13 3.45
CA ALA A 168 1.12 5.76 3.62
C ALA A 168 1.19 5.36 5.11
N SER A 169 0.65 4.19 5.42
CA SER A 169 0.66 3.66 6.77
C SER A 169 1.00 2.18 6.81
N ILE A 170 1.53 1.75 7.95
CA ILE A 170 1.77 0.35 8.26
C ILE A 170 0.85 -0.04 9.40
N HIS A 171 0.11 -1.10 9.19
CA HIS A 171 -0.83 -1.64 10.15
C HIS A 171 -0.31 -2.97 10.65
N ARG A 172 -0.22 -3.13 11.97
CA ARG A 172 -0.14 -4.46 12.57
C ARG A 172 -1.51 -5.09 12.44
N TYR A 173 -1.61 -6.11 11.59
CA TYR A 173 -2.88 -6.70 11.20
C TYR A 173 -3.55 -7.37 12.40
N ARG A 174 -4.85 -7.11 12.53
CA ARG A 174 -5.74 -7.67 13.55
C ARG A 174 -7.06 -8.05 12.88
N THR A 175 -7.37 -9.33 12.88
CA THR A 175 -8.59 -9.87 12.30
C THR A 175 -9.81 -9.19 12.90
N GLY A 176 -10.70 -8.69 12.03
CA GLY A 176 -11.92 -7.99 12.42
C GLY A 176 -11.75 -6.50 12.78
N LYS A 177 -10.54 -6.05 13.13
CA LYS A 177 -10.23 -4.66 13.49
C LYS A 177 -9.56 -3.88 12.36
N THR A 178 -8.58 -4.48 11.67
CA THR A 178 -7.94 -3.87 10.51
C THR A 178 -8.86 -3.98 9.30
N ARG A 179 -9.19 -2.84 8.67
CA ARG A 179 -10.09 -2.75 7.51
C ARG A 179 -9.54 -1.76 6.49
N LEU A 180 -9.29 -2.19 5.25
CA LEU A 180 -8.72 -1.30 4.23
C LEU A 180 -9.66 -0.20 3.75
N PHE A 181 -10.95 -0.50 3.61
CA PHE A 181 -11.93 0.48 3.12
C PHE A 181 -12.14 1.67 4.08
N LEU A 182 -11.67 1.60 5.34
CA LEU A 182 -11.72 2.69 6.31
C LEU A 182 -10.42 3.52 6.36
N TRP A 183 -9.46 3.23 5.50
CA TRP A 183 -8.20 3.98 5.43
C TRP A 183 -8.44 5.42 4.98
N ASP A 184 -9.15 5.58 3.86
CA ASP A 184 -9.36 6.86 3.21
C ASP A 184 -10.34 7.77 3.99
N VAL A 185 -11.32 7.15 4.66
CA VAL A 185 -12.29 7.85 5.54
C VAL A 185 -11.57 8.57 6.70
N ARG A 186 -10.44 8.05 7.18
CA ARG A 186 -9.66 8.66 8.28
C ARG A 186 -8.75 9.79 7.80
N PHE A 187 -8.25 9.74 6.57
CA PHE A 187 -7.50 10.84 5.96
C PHE A 187 -8.37 12.03 5.59
N SER A 188 -9.62 11.79 5.18
CA SER A 188 -10.59 12.86 4.93
C SER A 188 -10.86 13.78 6.14
N GLN A 189 -10.49 13.38 7.37
CA GLN A 189 -10.57 14.22 8.56
C GLN A 189 -9.26 14.94 8.90
N ILE A 190 -8.12 14.42 8.47
CA ILE A 190 -6.80 15.04 8.67
C ILE A 190 -6.54 16.10 7.58
N ASP A 191 -7.07 15.91 6.37
CA ASP A 191 -6.84 16.78 5.20
C ASP A 191 -7.97 17.78 4.88
N LYS A 192 -8.94 18.02 5.78
CA LYS A 192 -9.97 19.08 5.58
C LYS A 192 -9.41 20.52 5.49
N HIS A 193 -8.09 20.70 5.51
CA HIS A 193 -7.44 22.00 5.38
C HIS A 193 -6.56 22.14 4.13
N ALA A 194 -6.47 21.13 3.24
CA ALA A 194 -5.49 21.18 2.14
C ALA A 194 -6.04 21.14 0.71
N VAL A 195 -7.33 20.86 0.46
CA VAL A 195 -7.85 20.83 -0.93
C VAL A 195 -9.16 21.59 -1.06
N ALA A 196 -9.03 22.91 -1.03
CA ALA A 196 -9.98 23.86 -1.62
C ALA A 196 -9.18 25.05 -2.16
N ALA A 197 -8.39 24.83 -3.22
CA ALA A 197 -7.77 25.88 -4.02
C ALA A 197 -7.23 25.32 -5.35
N SER A 198 -8.13 25.21 -6.34
CA SER A 198 -7.91 25.63 -7.73
C SER A 198 -9.24 25.55 -8.48
#